data_AF-A0A1B7HQC9-F1
#
_entry.id   AF-A0A1B7HQC9-F1
#
_cell.length_a   1.000
_cell.length_b   1.000
_cell.length_c   1.000
_cell.angle_alpha   90.00
_cell.angle_beta   90.00
_cell.angle_gamma   90.00
#
_symmetry.space_group_name_H-M   'P 1'
#
loop_
_entity.id
_entity.type
_entity.pdbx_description
1 polymer ?
#
loop_
_entity_poly.entity_id
_entity_poly.type
_entity_poly.pdbx_seq_one_letter_code
_entity_poly.pdbx_strand_id
1 'polypeptide(L)'
;MFSQIFTLNKISPDVAETIADENVFSYFVFNNDKTVTVKFPGGIIHDTYPCHHCALEEVTRIWFLIREAEIKTQCRYSFAAYSIEQAS
;
A
#
# COMPACT_ATOMS: atom_id res chain seq x y z
N MET A 1 15.09 -8.70 -9.61
CA MET A 1 14.84 -7.38 -10.25
C MET A 1 13.82 -6.69 -9.37
N PHE A 2 14.19 -5.63 -8.64
CA PHE A 2 13.21 -4.85 -7.89
C PHE A 2 12.42 -4.01 -8.90
N SER A 3 11.18 -4.38 -9.18
CA SER A 3 10.26 -3.49 -9.87
C SER A 3 10.04 -2.27 -8.98
N GLN A 4 10.03 -1.08 -9.56
CA GLN A 4 9.71 0.14 -8.85
C GLN A 4 8.23 0.07 -8.44
N ILE A 5 7.95 -0.21 -7.16
CA ILE A 5 6.59 -0.41 -6.65
C ILE A 5 5.89 0.94 -6.45
N PHE A 6 6.62 1.91 -5.90
CA PHE A 6 6.08 3.22 -5.55
C PHE A 6 6.81 4.34 -6.25
N THR A 7 6.06 5.37 -6.62
CA THR A 7 6.57 6.72 -6.85
C THR A 7 6.32 7.57 -5.62
N LEU A 8 7.34 8.27 -5.12
CA LEU A 8 7.15 9.27 -4.06
C LEU A 8 6.99 10.65 -4.70
N ASN A 9 5.85 11.29 -4.44
CA ASN A 9 5.55 12.65 -4.89
C ASN A 9 5.42 13.60 -3.69
N LYS A 10 6.30 14.59 -3.58
CA LYS A 10 6.24 15.55 -2.47
C LYS A 10 5.21 16.64 -2.78
N ILE A 11 4.08 16.63 -2.06
CA ILE A 11 2.96 17.56 -2.28
C ILE A 11 3.02 18.81 -1.40
N SER A 12 3.76 18.74 -0.29
CA SER A 12 4.00 19.89 0.59
C SER A 12 5.35 19.74 1.31
N PRO A 13 5.84 20.74 2.04
CA PRO A 13 7.09 20.63 2.80
C PRO A 13 7.12 19.41 3.74
N ASP A 14 5.97 19.10 4.33
CA ASP A 14 5.83 18.11 5.41
C ASP A 14 5.05 16.87 4.97
N VAL A 15 4.61 16.79 3.71
CA VAL A 15 3.82 15.66 3.22
C VAL A 15 4.29 15.18 1.84
N ALA A 16 4.49 13.87 1.71
CA ALA A 16 4.64 13.19 0.43
C ALA A 16 3.56 12.14 0.23
N GLU A 17 3.16 11.94 -1.01
CA GLU A 17 2.31 10.84 -1.46
C GLU A 17 3.18 9.69 -1.93
N THR A 18 2.77 8.48 -1.59
CA THR A 18 3.27 7.24 -2.20
C THR A 18 2.22 6.78 -3.21
N ILE A 19 2.61 6.68 -4.46
CA ILE A 19 1.73 6.33 -5.58
C ILE A 19 2.10 4.92 -6.03
N ALA A 20 1.11 4.04 -6.05
CA ALA A 20 1.21 2.69 -6.60
C ALA A 20 0.08 2.49 -7.61
N ASP A 21 0.37 1.86 -8.74
CA ASP A 21 -0.59 1.62 -9.82
C ASP A 21 -1.42 2.87 -10.16
N GLU A 22 -0.74 4.00 -10.35
CA GLU A 22 -1.31 5.32 -10.69
C GLU A 22 -2.21 5.96 -9.63
N ASN A 23 -2.39 5.31 -8.47
CA ASN A 23 -3.25 5.79 -7.39
C ASN A 23 -2.44 6.13 -6.13
N VAL A 24 -2.90 7.13 -5.38
CA VAL A 24 -2.32 7.44 -4.07
C VAL A 24 -2.61 6.29 -3.12
N PHE A 25 -1.57 5.57 -2.72
CA PHE A 25 -1.67 4.44 -1.82
C PHE A 25 -1.57 4.89 -0.36
N SER A 26 -0.61 5.76 -0.03
CA SER A 26 -0.45 6.30 1.33
C SER A 26 0.22 7.68 1.31
N TYR A 27 0.15 8.39 2.44
CA TYR A 27 0.76 9.69 2.69
C TYR A 27 1.82 9.56 3.79
N PHE A 28 2.98 10.14 3.57
CA PHE A 28 4.06 10.27 4.53
C PHE A 28 4.02 11.68 5.08
N VAL A 29 3.76 11.82 6.37
CA VAL A 29 3.84 13.09 7.09
C VAL A 29 5.19 13.16 7.80
N PHE A 30 6.05 14.07 7.37
CA PHE A 30 7.36 14.31 7.95
C PHE A 30 7.23 15.21 9.18
N ASN A 31 7.55 14.67 10.33
CA ASN A 31 7.45 15.39 11.60
C ASN A 31 8.76 16.13 11.92
N ASN A 32 8.65 17.16 12.77
CA ASN A 32 9.81 17.98 13.18
C ASN A 32 10.89 17.19 13.94
N ASP A 33 10.51 16.10 14.58
CA ASP A 33 11.41 15.18 15.29
C ASP A 33 12.08 14.15 14.36
N LYS A 34 11.96 14.34 13.03
CA LYS A 34 12.47 13.48 11.95
C LYS A 34 11.78 12.11 11.88
N THR A 35 10.68 11.92 12.62
CA THR A 35 9.83 10.75 12.44
C THR A 35 8.91 10.93 11.23
N VAL A 36 8.36 9.83 10.75
CA VAL A 36 7.43 9.82 9.62
C VAL A 36 6.15 9.11 10.02
N THR A 37 5.04 9.83 10.03
CA THR A 37 3.72 9.23 10.23
C THR A 37 3.16 8.78 8.88
N VAL A 38 2.85 7.49 8.77
CA VAL A 38 2.18 6.93 7.59
C VAL A 38 0.66 7.04 7.79
N LYS A 39 -0.01 7.58 6.78
CA LYS A 39 -1.48 7.67 6.72
C LYS A 39 -1.98 7.03 5.44
N PHE A 40 -3.12 6.35 5.50
CA PHE A 40 -3.83 5.88 4.32
C PHE A 40 -4.94 6.85 3.92
N PRO A 41 -5.39 6.83 2.65
CA PRO A 41 -6.57 7.57 2.20
C PRO A 41 -7.77 7.38 3.15
N GLY A 42 -8.59 8.42 3.29
CA GLY A 42 -9.68 8.45 4.28
C GLY A 42 -9.26 8.85 5.70
N GLY A 43 -7.99 9.27 5.90
CA GLY A 43 -7.52 9.81 7.17
C GLY A 43 -7.12 8.74 8.20
N ILE A 44 -6.93 7.49 7.77
CA ILE A 44 -6.52 6.39 8.62
C ILE A 44 -5.04 6.57 8.98
N ILE A 45 -4.74 6.74 10.26
CA ILE A 45 -3.37 6.78 10.76
C ILE A 45 -2.91 5.34 10.98
N HIS A 46 -1.83 4.93 10.31
CA HIS A 46 -1.26 3.61 10.49
C HIS A 46 -0.32 3.58 11.69
N ASP A 47 0.81 4.28 11.59
CA ASP A 47 1.81 4.38 12.65
C ASP A 47 2.82 5.50 12.37
N THR A 48 3.72 5.76 13.32
CA THR A 48 4.84 6.70 13.21
C THR A 48 6.18 5.98 13.34
N TYR A 49 7.05 6.20 12.35
CA TYR A 49 8.32 5.51 12.22
C TYR A 49 9.50 6.43 12.52
N PRO A 50 10.60 5.92 13.12
CA PRO A 50 11.76 6.73 13.48
C PRO A 50 12.58 7.18 12.27
N CYS A 51 12.33 6.61 11.08
CA CYS A 51 13.12 6.88 9.89
C CYS A 51 12.30 6.73 8.61
N HIS A 52 12.72 7.43 7.55
CA HIS A 52 12.01 7.41 6.25
C HIS A 52 12.00 6.01 5.62
N HIS A 53 13.14 5.30 5.71
CA HIS A 53 13.27 3.95 5.16
C HIS A 53 12.34 2.96 5.88
N CYS A 54 12.23 3.08 7.21
CA CYS A 54 11.35 2.27 8.06
C CYS A 54 9.88 2.40 7.63
N ALA A 55 9.42 3.64 7.38
CA ALA A 55 8.09 3.90 6.87
C ALA A 55 7.87 3.29 5.48
N LEU A 56 8.86 3.40 4.59
CA LEU A 56 8.79 2.84 3.24
C LEU A 56 8.74 1.32 3.23
N GLU A 57 9.51 0.65 4.08
CA GLU A 57 9.48 -0.80 4.23
C GLU A 57 8.11 -1.28 4.70
N GLU A 58 7.51 -0.60 5.68
CA GLU A 58 6.17 -0.95 6.13
C GLU A 58 5.12 -0.79 5.03
N VAL A 59 5.12 0.36 4.35
CA VAL A 59 4.16 0.63 3.26
C VAL A 59 4.31 -0.41 2.15
N THR A 60 5.55 -0.82 1.87
CA THR A 60 5.83 -1.92 0.94
C THR A 60 5.27 -3.25 1.43
N ARG A 61 5.46 -3.59 2.72
CA ARG A 61 4.93 -4.81 3.33
C ARG A 61 3.40 -4.85 3.22
N ILE A 62 2.72 -3.74 3.54
CA ILE A 62 1.26 -3.65 3.49
C ILE A 62 0.76 -3.81 2.05
N TRP A 63 1.41 -3.16 1.08
CA TRP A 63 1.08 -3.33 -0.33
C TRP A 63 1.12 -4.80 -0.76
N PHE A 64 2.22 -5.50 -0.45
CA PHE A 64 2.34 -6.92 -0.80
C PHE A 64 1.25 -7.78 -0.13
N LEU A 65 0.92 -7.51 1.13
CA LEU A 65 -0.16 -8.23 1.81
C LEU A 65 -1.52 -8.02 1.14
N ILE A 66 -1.83 -6.79 0.71
CA ILE A 66 -3.06 -6.48 -0.03
C ILE A 66 -3.07 -7.22 -1.36
N ARG A 67 -1.99 -7.11 -2.16
CA ARG A 67 -1.89 -7.78 -3.47
C ARG A 67 -1.98 -9.30 -3.35
N GLU A 68 -1.33 -9.89 -2.35
CA GLU A 68 -1.47 -11.33 -2.08
C GLU A 68 -2.90 -11.71 -1.71
N ALA A 69 -3.57 -10.91 -0.88
CA ALA A 69 -4.95 -11.15 -0.48
C ALA A 69 -5.91 -11.05 -1.69
N GLU A 70 -5.71 -10.05 -2.56
CA GLU A 70 -6.48 -9.89 -3.81
C GLU A 70 -6.30 -11.07 -4.75
N ILE A 71 -5.06 -11.52 -4.99
CA ILE A 71 -4.77 -12.69 -5.83
C ILE A 71 -5.43 -13.94 -5.26
N LYS A 72 -5.26 -14.21 -3.95
CA LYS A 72 -5.86 -15.38 -3.29
C LYS A 72 -7.39 -15.34 -3.38
N THR A 73 -7.98 -14.16 -3.26
CA THR A 73 -9.42 -13.94 -3.37
C THR A 73 -9.92 -14.20 -4.79
N GLN A 74 -9.24 -13.65 -5.80
CA GLN A 74 -9.57 -13.88 -7.22
C GLN A 74 -9.49 -15.37 -7.58
N CYS A 75 -8.44 -16.07 -7.16
CA CYS A 75 -8.34 -17.52 -7.40
C CYS A 75 -9.53 -18.29 -6.81
N ARG A 76 -9.95 -17.97 -5.58
CA ARG A 76 -11.12 -18.63 -4.95
C ARG A 76 -12.42 -18.40 -5.73
N TYR A 77 -12.65 -17.17 -6.21
CA TYR A 77 -13.84 -16.88 -7.02
C TYR A 77 -13.79 -17.53 -8.40
N SER A 78 -12.61 -17.61 -9.04
CA SER A 78 -12.46 -18.32 -10.31
C SER A 78 -12.73 -19.82 -10.17
N PHE A 79 -12.26 -20.46 -9.09
CA PHE A 79 -12.59 -21.88 -8.80
C PHE A 79 -14.06 -22.10 -8.46
N ALA A 80 -14.69 -21.17 -7.73
CA ALA A 80 -16.12 -21.24 -7.44
C ALA A 80 -16.98 -21.08 -8.70
N ALA A 81 -16.63 -20.17 -9.61
CA ALA A 81 -17.35 -19.97 -10.87
C ALA A 81 -17.26 -21.19 -11.79
N TYR A 82 -16.08 -21.80 -11.94
CA TYR A 82 -15.88 -23.01 -12.75
C TYR A 82 -16.64 -24.24 -12.21
N SER A 83 -16.78 -24.33 -10.89
CA SER A 83 -17.50 -25.43 -10.23
C SER A 83 -19.02 -25.35 -10.42
N ILE A 84 -19.56 -24.13 -10.62
CA ILE A 84 -20.99 -23.90 -10.87
C ILE A 84 -21.34 -24.22 -12.34
N GLU A 85 -20.46 -23.88 -13.30
CA GLU A 85 -20.67 -24.20 -14.72
C GLU A 85 -20.59 -25.71 -15.02
N GLN A 86 -19.76 -26.48 -14.31
CA GLN A 86 -19.68 -27.94 -14.51
C GLN A 86 -20.80 -28.73 -13.80
N ALA A 87 -21.59 -28.07 -12.95
CA ALA A 87 -22.70 -28.67 -12.22
C ALA A 87 -24.08 -28.33 -12.83
N SER A 88 -24.12 -27.62 -13.97
CA SER A 88 -25.33 -27.24 -14.73
C SER A 88 -25.44 -28.04 -16.02
#